data_AF-A0A5B9WR53-F1
#
_entry.id   AF-A0A5B9WR53-F1
#
_cell.length_a   1.000
_cell.length_b   1.000
_cell.length_c   1.000
_cell.angle_alpha   90.00
_cell.angle_beta   90.00
_cell.angle_gamma   90.00
#
_symmetry.space_group_name_H-M   'P 1'
#
loop_
_entity.id
_entity.type
_entity.pdbx_description
1 polymer ?
#
loop_
_entity_poly.entity_id
_entity_poly.type
_entity_poly.pdbx_seq_one_letter_code
_entity_poly.pdbx_strand_id
1 'polypeptide(L)'
;MDQLKLKLQEYYEHYQQLDKKPRKAASTAVSSRVGEMESDILTQFGLPVSKRFVQILHDFVHHSMINDQLLDYVSRKLKTAARKYLLSPVVSNLELLTQARDQKRSPYDVLPELGYPAHDYALFLLGELLYRRNMAPQDILDELKQVQLHHSWEDLQVLQGVHNYSSHELYAKLKKHQLRFVDDFIQHLRRQEVAKPQNKRLTPAEEGYKPNYQTISKVQVEDIVFDDKTTPSLFGKIRTGRSYSRITIALEFSELNQLLMNSGELGIEISNAIKKRMAGRTVKKPMVIDIKAEFGEPLKLDNCYLEVYKPQHKEDGKWTEDKDAFYFVDKILSKKEFDKKAKEAEVKTKIQECLELVGGSYVYYQRLRRLGITDDEAKLRAGLQDELLFKLSFYLNKLKD
;
A
#
# COMPACT_ATOMS: atom_id res chain seq x y z
N MET A 1 -32.07 -23.35 -11.85
CA MET A 1 -31.19 -22.29 -11.28
C MET A 1 -31.16 -21.17 -12.29
N ASP A 2 -31.65 -19.99 -11.92
CA ASP A 2 -31.61 -18.81 -12.79
C ASP A 2 -30.16 -18.56 -13.26
N GLN A 3 -29.93 -18.43 -14.57
CA GLN A 3 -28.59 -18.16 -15.13
C GLN A 3 -27.90 -16.96 -14.45
N LEU A 4 -28.71 -16.02 -13.95
CA LEU A 4 -28.25 -14.84 -13.21
C LEU A 4 -27.73 -15.17 -11.80
N LYS A 5 -28.38 -16.10 -11.10
CA LYS A 5 -27.92 -16.57 -9.77
C LYS A 5 -26.58 -17.29 -9.89
N LEU A 6 -26.41 -18.06 -10.97
CA LEU A 6 -25.14 -18.73 -11.28
C LEU A 6 -24.03 -17.69 -11.53
N LYS A 7 -24.27 -16.65 -12.33
CA LYS A 7 -23.28 -15.58 -12.56
C LYS A 7 -22.91 -14.79 -11.31
N LEU A 8 -23.87 -14.48 -10.44
CA LEU A 8 -23.60 -13.82 -9.16
C LEU A 8 -22.80 -14.72 -8.22
N GLN A 9 -23.06 -16.02 -8.22
CA GLN A 9 -22.28 -16.99 -7.46
C GLN A 9 -20.85 -17.11 -8.00
N GLU A 10 -20.66 -17.23 -9.31
CA GLU A 10 -19.34 -17.23 -9.96
C GLU A 10 -18.56 -15.94 -9.65
N TYR A 11 -19.22 -14.78 -9.68
CA TYR A 11 -18.63 -13.49 -9.33
C TYR A 11 -18.13 -13.46 -7.89
N TYR A 12 -18.94 -13.93 -6.94
CA TYR A 12 -18.54 -14.03 -5.53
C TYR A 12 -17.37 -14.99 -5.32
N GLU A 13 -17.39 -16.17 -5.95
CA GLU A 13 -16.32 -17.16 -5.84
C GLU A 13 -14.99 -16.60 -6.38
N HIS A 14 -15.02 -15.90 -7.52
CA HIS A 14 -13.84 -15.27 -8.10
C HIS A 14 -13.27 -14.14 -7.22
N TYR A 15 -14.14 -13.33 -6.61
CA TYR A 15 -13.72 -12.24 -5.74
C TYR A 15 -13.15 -12.74 -4.40
N GLN A 16 -13.73 -13.81 -3.83
CA GLN A 16 -13.17 -14.49 -2.65
C GLN A 16 -11.80 -15.15 -2.92
N GLN A 17 -11.59 -15.66 -4.14
CA GLN A 17 -10.28 -16.19 -4.55
C GLN A 17 -9.23 -15.08 -4.72
N LEU A 18 -9.64 -13.86 -5.06
CA LEU A 18 -8.78 -12.69 -5.13
C LEU A 18 -8.32 -12.22 -3.74
N ASP A 19 -9.22 -12.21 -2.76
CA ASP A 19 -8.87 -11.89 -1.37
C ASP A 19 -7.93 -12.93 -0.73
N LYS A 20 -8.01 -14.20 -1.16
CA LYS A 20 -7.17 -15.30 -0.64
C LYS A 20 -5.79 -15.41 -1.30
N LYS A 21 -5.54 -14.79 -2.46
CA LYS A 21 -4.24 -14.86 -3.15
C LYS A 21 -3.36 -13.65 -2.80
N PRO A 22 -2.10 -13.84 -2.37
CA PRO A 22 -1.20 -12.71 -2.12
C PRO A 22 -0.97 -11.91 -3.40
N ARG A 23 -1.18 -10.60 -3.31
CA ARG A 23 -1.24 -9.56 -4.36
C ARG A 23 0.06 -9.36 -5.17
N LYS A 24 0.90 -10.38 -5.36
CA LYS A 24 2.26 -10.25 -5.91
C LYS A 24 2.46 -10.63 -7.39
N ALA A 25 1.46 -11.11 -8.13
CA ALA A 25 1.67 -11.42 -9.56
C ALA A 25 0.40 -11.48 -10.46
N ALA A 26 -0.76 -11.00 -10.00
CA ALA A 26 -2.04 -11.21 -10.71
C ALA A 26 -2.82 -9.93 -11.05
N SER A 27 -2.18 -8.76 -10.99
CA SER A 27 -2.89 -7.48 -10.84
C SER A 27 -3.54 -6.88 -12.09
N THR A 28 -3.24 -7.35 -13.30
CA THR A 28 -3.91 -6.85 -14.52
C THR A 28 -4.91 -7.83 -15.10
N ALA A 29 -4.52 -9.10 -15.31
CA ALA A 29 -5.39 -10.08 -15.98
C ALA A 29 -6.59 -10.53 -15.11
N VAL A 30 -6.41 -10.69 -13.79
CA VAL A 30 -7.50 -11.15 -12.90
C VAL A 30 -8.41 -9.99 -12.49
N SER A 31 -7.86 -8.77 -12.39
CA SER A 31 -8.65 -7.54 -12.21
C SER A 31 -9.51 -7.23 -13.45
N SER A 32 -8.98 -7.46 -14.66
CA SER A 32 -9.74 -7.35 -15.92
C SER A 32 -10.93 -8.30 -15.94
N ARG A 33 -10.72 -9.56 -15.53
CA ARG A 33 -11.77 -10.59 -15.55
C ARG A 33 -12.92 -10.29 -14.59
N VAL A 34 -12.66 -9.72 -13.42
CA VAL A 34 -13.73 -9.28 -12.50
C VAL A 34 -14.48 -8.09 -13.08
N GLY A 35 -13.78 -7.12 -13.68
CA GLY A 35 -14.42 -6.00 -14.38
C GLY A 35 -15.29 -6.43 -15.57
N GLU A 36 -14.86 -7.44 -16.33
CA GLU A 36 -15.63 -8.05 -17.41
C GLU A 36 -16.91 -8.71 -16.87
N MET A 37 -16.82 -9.43 -15.74
CA MET A 37 -18.00 -10.03 -15.09
C MET A 37 -18.97 -8.98 -14.52
N GLU A 38 -18.46 -7.88 -13.96
CA GLU A 38 -19.30 -6.75 -13.52
C GLU A 38 -20.03 -6.13 -14.71
N SER A 39 -19.31 -5.92 -15.82
CA SER A 39 -19.88 -5.42 -17.07
C SER A 39 -20.98 -6.34 -17.60
N ASP A 40 -20.74 -7.64 -17.62
CA ASP A 40 -21.71 -8.64 -18.06
C ASP A 40 -22.98 -8.66 -17.20
N ILE A 41 -22.83 -8.64 -15.87
CA ILE A 41 -23.96 -8.66 -14.95
C ILE A 41 -24.79 -7.39 -15.10
N LEU A 42 -24.16 -6.22 -15.15
CA LEU A 42 -24.87 -4.94 -15.26
C LEU A 42 -25.56 -4.78 -16.63
N THR A 43 -24.90 -5.23 -17.71
CA THR A 43 -25.47 -5.20 -19.07
C THR A 43 -26.74 -6.04 -19.17
N GLN A 44 -26.82 -7.18 -18.47
CA GLN A 44 -28.06 -8.00 -18.42
C GLN A 44 -29.26 -7.26 -17.83
N PHE A 45 -29.03 -6.26 -16.98
CA PHE A 45 -30.06 -5.41 -16.40
C PHE A 45 -30.27 -4.09 -17.17
N GLY A 46 -29.52 -3.86 -18.26
CA GLY A 46 -29.53 -2.59 -18.99
C GLY A 46 -28.91 -1.44 -18.19
N LEU A 47 -28.03 -1.75 -17.23
CA LEU A 47 -27.34 -0.78 -16.39
C LEU A 47 -25.93 -0.50 -16.95
N PRO A 48 -25.48 0.76 -17.00
CA PRO A 48 -24.11 1.09 -17.35
C PRO A 48 -23.15 0.66 -16.24
N VAL A 49 -21.86 0.46 -16.55
CA VAL A 49 -20.81 0.09 -15.58
C VAL A 49 -20.37 1.31 -14.76
N SER A 50 -21.32 1.97 -14.10
CA SER A 50 -21.07 3.11 -13.22
C SER A 50 -20.66 2.64 -11.83
N LYS A 51 -19.88 3.47 -11.13
CA LYS A 51 -19.46 3.18 -9.74
C LYS A 51 -20.67 2.91 -8.84
N ARG A 52 -21.76 3.64 -9.04
CA ARG A 52 -23.00 3.44 -8.27
C ARG A 52 -23.59 2.04 -8.41
N PHE A 53 -23.57 1.45 -9.61
CA PHE A 53 -24.15 0.12 -9.83
C PHE A 53 -23.15 -1.00 -9.48
N VAL A 54 -21.85 -0.78 -9.72
CA VAL A 54 -20.78 -1.68 -9.29
C VAL A 54 -20.75 -1.80 -7.76
N GLN A 55 -21.01 -0.72 -7.02
CA GLN A 55 -21.08 -0.76 -5.55
C GLN A 55 -22.12 -1.76 -5.04
N ILE A 56 -23.23 -1.97 -5.76
CA ILE A 56 -24.25 -2.96 -5.38
C ILE A 56 -23.66 -4.38 -5.41
N LEU A 57 -22.75 -4.65 -6.35
CA LEU A 57 -22.04 -5.92 -6.47
C LEU A 57 -20.92 -6.04 -5.43
N HIS A 58 -20.18 -4.96 -5.14
CA HIS A 58 -19.14 -4.97 -4.09
C HIS A 58 -19.75 -5.16 -2.70
N ASP A 59 -20.85 -4.48 -2.39
CA ASP A 59 -21.61 -4.66 -1.15
C ASP A 59 -22.08 -6.12 -0.97
N PHE A 60 -22.42 -6.80 -2.07
CA PHE A 60 -22.81 -8.21 -2.06
C PHE A 60 -21.64 -9.12 -1.64
N VAL A 61 -20.43 -8.86 -2.13
CA VAL A 61 -19.27 -9.72 -1.87
C VAL A 61 -18.72 -9.58 -0.45
N HIS A 62 -18.92 -8.43 0.20
CA HIS A 62 -18.52 -8.22 1.59
C HIS A 62 -19.36 -9.02 2.62
N HIS A 63 -20.41 -9.73 2.19
CA HIS A 63 -21.17 -10.60 3.08
C HIS A 63 -20.45 -11.94 3.28
N SER A 64 -20.40 -12.43 4.52
CA SER A 64 -19.59 -13.61 4.90
C SER A 64 -20.10 -14.96 4.37
N MET A 65 -21.35 -15.05 3.94
CA MET A 65 -21.92 -16.25 3.32
C MET A 65 -22.90 -15.91 2.19
N ILE A 66 -22.84 -16.67 1.09
CA ILE A 66 -23.88 -16.66 0.06
C ILE A 66 -25.04 -17.53 0.55
N ASN A 67 -26.25 -16.98 0.50
CA ASN A 67 -27.48 -17.76 0.58
C ASN A 67 -28.44 -17.33 -0.54
N ASP A 68 -29.41 -18.18 -0.86
CA ASP A 68 -30.39 -17.89 -1.93
C ASP A 68 -31.18 -16.60 -1.67
N GLN A 69 -31.41 -16.26 -0.40
CA GLN A 69 -32.11 -15.03 0.01
C GLN A 69 -31.31 -13.77 -0.33
N LEU A 70 -29.98 -13.81 -0.18
CA LEU A 70 -29.07 -12.71 -0.51
C LEU A 70 -28.96 -12.55 -2.02
N LEU A 71 -28.88 -13.65 -2.77
CA LEU A 71 -28.92 -13.63 -4.24
C LEU A 71 -30.24 -13.00 -4.75
N ASP A 72 -31.37 -13.38 -4.15
CA ASP A 72 -32.67 -12.77 -4.48
C ASP A 72 -32.75 -11.29 -4.09
N TYR A 73 -32.15 -10.91 -2.96
CA TYR A 73 -32.08 -9.52 -2.52
C TYR A 73 -31.27 -8.64 -3.47
N VAL A 74 -30.09 -9.08 -3.88
CA VAL A 74 -29.22 -8.36 -4.83
C VAL A 74 -29.87 -8.29 -6.21
N SER A 75 -30.47 -9.39 -6.68
CA SER A 75 -31.25 -9.40 -7.92
C SER A 75 -32.41 -8.39 -7.88
N ARG A 76 -33.16 -8.31 -6.77
CA ARG A 76 -34.23 -7.30 -6.59
C ARG A 76 -33.69 -5.87 -6.55
N LYS A 77 -32.54 -5.63 -5.91
CA LYS A 77 -31.87 -4.32 -5.90
C LYS A 77 -31.45 -3.89 -7.30
N LEU A 78 -30.79 -4.77 -8.06
CA LEU A 78 -30.38 -4.49 -9.45
C LEU A 78 -31.58 -4.25 -10.35
N LYS A 79 -32.66 -5.05 -10.23
CA LYS A 79 -33.92 -4.81 -10.96
C LYS A 79 -34.57 -3.47 -10.61
N THR A 80 -34.53 -3.08 -9.34
CA THR A 80 -35.10 -1.79 -8.90
C THR A 80 -34.26 -0.63 -9.42
N ALA A 81 -32.93 -0.76 -9.37
CA ALA A 81 -31.99 0.20 -9.93
C ALA A 81 -32.17 0.36 -11.44
N ALA A 82 -32.28 -0.77 -12.16
CA ALA A 82 -32.57 -0.82 -13.60
C ALA A 82 -33.90 -0.15 -13.95
N ARG A 83 -34.99 -0.47 -13.23
CA ARG A 83 -36.27 0.20 -13.42
C ARG A 83 -36.15 1.71 -13.25
N LYS A 84 -35.48 2.17 -12.20
CA LYS A 84 -35.30 3.61 -11.95
C LYS A 84 -34.47 4.27 -13.05
N TYR A 85 -33.45 3.60 -13.56
CA TYR A 85 -32.58 4.10 -14.62
C TYR A 85 -33.30 4.15 -15.98
N LEU A 86 -33.97 3.06 -16.36
CA LEU A 86 -34.71 2.95 -17.63
C LEU A 86 -35.95 3.84 -17.69
N LEU A 87 -36.55 4.16 -16.54
CA LEU A 87 -37.67 5.11 -16.43
C LEU A 87 -37.21 6.57 -16.29
N SER A 88 -35.89 6.82 -16.22
CA SER A 88 -35.38 8.19 -16.15
C SER A 88 -35.57 8.90 -17.51
N PRO A 89 -35.81 10.23 -17.50
CA PRO A 89 -36.00 10.97 -18.74
C PRO A 89 -34.76 10.84 -19.62
N VAL A 90 -34.96 10.69 -20.93
CA VAL A 90 -33.87 10.67 -21.90
C VAL A 90 -33.31 12.09 -22.00
N VAL A 91 -32.14 12.30 -21.41
CA VAL A 91 -31.41 13.56 -21.44
C VAL A 91 -30.38 13.49 -22.56
N SER A 92 -30.18 14.58 -23.31
CA SER A 92 -29.14 14.59 -24.34
C SER A 92 -27.73 14.50 -23.71
N ASN A 93 -26.75 13.96 -24.43
CA ASN A 93 -25.37 13.85 -23.92
C ASN A 93 -24.79 15.21 -23.46
N LEU A 94 -25.21 16.29 -24.13
CA LEU A 94 -24.79 17.65 -23.79
C LEU A 94 -25.42 18.13 -22.46
N GLU A 95 -26.71 17.91 -22.28
CA GLU A 95 -27.41 18.22 -21.04
C GLU A 95 -26.90 17.34 -19.89
N LEU A 96 -26.56 16.08 -20.15
CA LEU A 96 -25.98 15.17 -19.16
C LEU A 96 -24.62 15.68 -18.67
N LEU A 97 -23.74 16.11 -19.57
CA LEU A 97 -22.47 16.74 -19.19
C LEU A 97 -22.67 18.06 -18.45
N THR A 98 -23.68 18.85 -18.83
CA THR A 98 -24.02 20.11 -18.15
C THR A 98 -24.49 19.85 -16.71
N GLN A 99 -25.41 18.92 -16.53
CA GLN A 99 -25.87 18.48 -15.20
C GLN A 99 -24.74 17.86 -14.38
N ALA A 100 -23.88 17.07 -15.01
CA ALA A 100 -22.72 16.46 -14.35
C ALA A 100 -21.74 17.50 -13.82
N ARG A 101 -21.50 18.57 -14.57
CA ARG A 101 -20.68 19.71 -14.13
C ARG A 101 -21.32 20.43 -12.96
N ASP A 102 -22.60 20.79 -13.09
CA ASP A 102 -23.31 21.59 -12.08
C ASP A 102 -23.47 20.83 -10.75
N GLN A 103 -23.68 19.50 -10.83
CA GLN A 103 -23.81 18.61 -9.67
C GLN A 103 -22.48 17.97 -9.24
N LYS A 104 -21.37 18.26 -9.92
CA LYS A 104 -20.04 17.63 -9.72
C LYS A 104 -20.11 16.10 -9.61
N ARG A 105 -20.86 15.46 -10.51
CA ARG A 105 -21.01 14.00 -10.55
C ARG A 105 -19.66 13.33 -10.81
N SER A 106 -19.45 12.14 -10.24
CA SER A 106 -18.22 11.37 -10.46
C SER A 106 -18.01 11.07 -11.96
N PRO A 107 -16.82 11.31 -12.53
CA PRO A 107 -16.52 10.96 -13.93
C PRO A 107 -16.77 9.47 -14.23
N TYR A 108 -16.54 8.60 -13.24
CA TYR A 108 -16.79 7.16 -13.34
C TYR A 108 -18.28 6.78 -13.44
N ASP A 109 -19.19 7.70 -13.09
CA ASP A 109 -20.62 7.49 -13.29
C ASP A 109 -21.10 8.07 -14.63
N VAL A 110 -20.50 9.20 -15.02
CA VAL A 110 -20.91 9.97 -16.21
C VAL A 110 -20.40 9.33 -17.50
N LEU A 111 -19.16 8.83 -17.53
CA LEU A 111 -18.59 8.22 -18.74
C LEU A 111 -19.38 6.99 -19.21
N PRO A 112 -19.75 6.03 -18.34
CA PRO A 112 -20.56 4.89 -18.73
C PRO A 112 -21.97 5.27 -19.19
N GLU A 113 -22.59 6.30 -18.60
CA GLU A 113 -23.91 6.82 -19.04
C GLU A 113 -23.84 7.43 -20.45
N LEU A 114 -22.71 8.04 -20.81
CA LEU A 114 -22.44 8.59 -22.14
C LEU A 114 -21.99 7.53 -23.16
N GLY A 115 -21.70 6.30 -22.71
CA GLY A 115 -21.18 5.23 -23.56
C GLY A 115 -19.68 5.30 -23.84
N TYR A 116 -18.91 6.05 -23.05
CA TYR A 116 -17.46 6.14 -23.17
C TYR A 116 -16.74 5.27 -22.13
N PRO A 117 -15.58 4.68 -22.46
CA PRO A 117 -14.78 3.94 -21.50
C PRO A 117 -14.20 4.88 -20.42
N ALA A 118 -14.00 4.35 -19.22
CA ALA A 118 -13.31 5.03 -18.12
C ALA A 118 -11.79 5.07 -18.33
N HIS A 119 -11.36 5.60 -19.47
CA HIS A 119 -9.95 5.76 -19.83
C HIS A 119 -9.34 6.99 -19.15
N ASP A 120 -8.06 6.97 -18.82
CA ASP A 120 -7.36 8.08 -18.13
C ASP A 120 -7.54 9.42 -18.86
N TYR A 121 -7.54 9.39 -20.19
CA TYR A 121 -7.82 10.57 -21.01
C TYR A 121 -9.26 11.10 -20.83
N ALA A 122 -10.26 10.23 -20.85
CA ALA A 122 -11.66 10.61 -20.64
C ALA A 122 -11.88 11.15 -19.22
N LEU A 123 -11.24 10.53 -18.23
CA LEU A 123 -11.25 10.99 -16.84
C LEU A 123 -10.59 12.37 -16.70
N PHE A 124 -9.53 12.65 -17.44
CA PHE A 124 -8.92 13.97 -17.51
C PHE A 124 -9.86 15.02 -18.13
N LEU A 125 -10.51 14.69 -19.26
CA LEU A 125 -11.46 15.59 -19.92
C LEU A 125 -12.64 15.98 -19.01
N LEU A 126 -13.19 15.05 -18.22
CA LEU A 126 -14.28 15.37 -17.30
C LEU A 126 -13.74 15.98 -15.98
N GLY A 127 -12.78 15.32 -15.35
CA GLY A 127 -12.33 15.66 -14.01
C GLY A 127 -11.54 16.97 -13.95
N GLU A 128 -10.63 17.20 -14.90
CA GLU A 128 -9.79 18.40 -14.92
C GLU A 128 -10.42 19.50 -15.78
N LEU A 129 -10.75 19.16 -17.03
CA LEU A 129 -11.12 20.15 -18.03
C LEU A 129 -12.55 20.66 -17.86
N LEU A 130 -13.54 19.75 -17.70
CA LEU A 130 -14.93 20.14 -17.47
C LEU A 130 -15.15 20.70 -16.05
N TYR A 131 -14.64 20.04 -15.00
CA TYR A 131 -14.97 20.42 -13.62
C TYR A 131 -14.05 21.49 -13.02
N ARG A 132 -12.73 21.45 -13.24
CA ARG A 132 -11.81 22.42 -12.64
C ARG A 132 -11.58 23.63 -13.53
N ARG A 133 -11.39 23.42 -14.83
CA ARG A 133 -11.17 24.51 -15.80
C ARG A 133 -12.48 25.08 -16.36
N ASN A 134 -13.64 24.50 -15.99
CA ASN A 134 -14.97 24.97 -16.37
C ASN A 134 -15.16 25.15 -17.88
N MET A 135 -14.59 24.25 -18.69
CA MET A 135 -14.74 24.31 -20.15
C MET A 135 -16.17 23.99 -20.61
N ALA A 136 -16.49 24.40 -21.84
CA ALA A 136 -17.81 24.17 -22.39
C ALA A 136 -18.08 22.66 -22.57
N PRO A 137 -19.25 22.14 -22.12
CA PRO A 137 -19.62 20.74 -22.29
C PRO A 137 -19.55 20.26 -23.75
N GLN A 138 -19.82 21.16 -24.70
CA GLN A 138 -19.75 20.89 -26.13
C GLN A 138 -18.33 20.54 -26.60
N ASP A 139 -17.31 21.30 -26.18
CA ASP A 139 -15.91 21.05 -26.57
C ASP A 139 -15.42 19.70 -26.04
N ILE A 140 -15.84 19.33 -24.83
CA ILE A 140 -15.52 18.04 -24.23
C ILE A 140 -16.20 16.89 -24.97
N LEU A 141 -17.48 17.05 -25.32
CA LEU A 141 -18.24 16.05 -26.06
C LEU A 141 -17.66 15.83 -27.46
N ASP A 142 -17.25 16.89 -28.14
CA ASP A 142 -16.65 16.80 -29.47
C ASP A 142 -15.29 16.09 -29.41
N GLU A 143 -14.45 16.39 -28.41
CA GLU A 143 -13.19 15.66 -28.22
C GLU A 143 -13.44 14.16 -27.93
N LEU A 144 -14.39 13.82 -27.05
CA LEU A 144 -14.75 12.42 -26.76
C LEU A 144 -15.23 11.66 -28.00
N LYS A 145 -16.04 12.30 -28.84
CA LYS A 145 -16.49 11.73 -30.12
C LYS A 145 -15.31 11.50 -31.07
N GLN A 146 -14.37 12.44 -31.15
CA GLN A 146 -13.19 12.30 -32.02
C GLN A 146 -12.29 11.13 -31.59
N VAL A 147 -12.03 11.00 -30.29
CA VAL A 147 -11.22 9.88 -29.77
C VAL A 147 -11.89 8.53 -30.06
N GLN A 148 -13.22 8.45 -29.91
CA GLN A 148 -13.97 7.24 -30.19
C GLN A 148 -14.02 6.91 -31.69
N LEU A 149 -14.26 7.91 -32.55
CA LEU A 149 -14.27 7.75 -34.01
C LEU A 149 -12.95 7.15 -34.50
N HIS A 150 -11.83 7.70 -34.01
CA HIS A 150 -10.49 7.30 -34.43
C HIS A 150 -9.88 6.16 -33.60
N HIS A 151 -10.64 5.54 -32.69
CA HIS A 151 -10.19 4.45 -31.81
C HIS A 151 -8.85 4.75 -31.11
N SER A 152 -8.63 6.02 -30.76
CA SER A 152 -7.32 6.52 -30.33
C SER A 152 -7.04 6.33 -28.83
N TRP A 153 -7.86 5.55 -28.12
CA TRP A 153 -7.71 5.27 -26.70
C TRP A 153 -6.37 4.57 -26.38
N GLU A 154 -6.07 3.49 -27.11
CA GLU A 154 -4.82 2.73 -26.94
C GLU A 154 -3.60 3.57 -27.31
N ASP A 155 -3.68 4.33 -28.39
CA ASP A 155 -2.61 5.25 -28.83
C ASP A 155 -2.28 6.28 -27.72
N LEU A 156 -3.30 6.80 -27.03
CA LEU A 156 -3.15 7.73 -25.91
C LEU A 156 -2.54 7.04 -24.67
N GLN A 157 -2.92 5.79 -24.40
CA GLN A 157 -2.36 5.00 -23.31
C GLN A 157 -0.87 4.73 -23.51
N VAL A 158 -0.45 4.40 -24.75
CA VAL A 158 0.96 4.19 -25.07
C VAL A 158 1.74 5.51 -24.95
N LEU A 159 1.15 6.63 -25.37
CA LEU A 159 1.79 7.94 -25.33
C LEU A 159 2.10 8.42 -23.90
N GLN A 160 1.30 8.02 -22.92
CA GLN A 160 1.54 8.33 -21.50
C GLN A 160 2.92 7.83 -21.01
N GLY A 161 3.41 6.70 -21.53
CA GLY A 161 4.69 6.13 -21.13
C GLY A 161 5.93 6.72 -21.82
N VAL A 162 5.75 7.65 -22.77
CA VAL A 162 6.84 8.15 -23.62
C VAL A 162 7.42 9.47 -23.10
N HIS A 163 8.72 9.48 -22.77
CA HIS A 163 9.40 10.68 -22.25
C HIS A 163 9.48 11.84 -23.27
N ASN A 164 9.67 11.53 -24.56
CA ASN A 164 9.71 12.50 -25.67
C ASN A 164 8.50 12.35 -26.61
N TYR A 165 7.31 12.58 -26.07
CA TYR A 165 6.05 12.40 -26.81
C TYR A 165 5.97 13.24 -28.09
N SER A 166 6.55 14.44 -28.12
CA SER A 166 6.45 15.38 -29.26
C SER A 166 7.15 14.91 -30.54
N SER A 167 8.16 14.04 -30.42
CA SER A 167 8.86 13.44 -31.57
C SER A 167 8.35 12.05 -31.95
N HIS A 168 7.34 11.53 -31.24
CA HIS A 168 6.84 10.18 -31.43
C HIS A 168 5.83 10.13 -32.58
N GLU A 169 5.86 9.08 -33.40
CA GLU A 169 4.96 8.92 -34.56
C GLU A 169 3.48 8.93 -34.15
N LEU A 170 3.17 8.37 -32.98
CA LEU A 170 1.82 8.39 -32.39
C LEU A 170 1.32 9.81 -32.09
N TYR A 171 2.19 10.73 -31.69
CA TYR A 171 1.78 12.12 -31.46
C TYR A 171 1.42 12.83 -32.77
N ALA A 172 2.19 12.60 -33.83
CA ALA A 172 1.86 13.11 -35.15
C ALA A 172 0.52 12.54 -35.67
N LYS A 173 0.25 11.25 -35.40
CA LYS A 173 -1.04 10.60 -35.71
C LYS A 173 -2.21 11.23 -34.93
N LEU A 174 -2.06 11.40 -33.62
CA LEU A 174 -3.10 12.00 -32.76
C LEU A 174 -3.36 13.47 -33.11
N LYS A 175 -2.34 14.22 -33.53
CA LYS A 175 -2.50 15.59 -34.04
C LYS A 175 -3.21 15.63 -35.39
N LYS A 176 -2.99 14.64 -36.28
CA LYS A 176 -3.78 14.50 -37.51
C LYS A 176 -5.26 14.23 -37.23
N HIS A 177 -5.57 13.57 -36.12
CA HIS A 177 -6.95 13.34 -35.65
C HIS A 177 -7.57 14.58 -34.97
N GLN A 178 -6.89 15.73 -35.01
CA GLN A 178 -7.35 17.01 -34.46
C GLN A 178 -7.67 17.01 -32.96
N LEU A 179 -7.06 16.09 -32.19
CA LEU A 179 -7.22 16.07 -30.74
C LEU A 179 -6.52 17.28 -30.12
N ARG A 180 -7.31 18.17 -29.52
CA ARG A 180 -6.89 19.48 -29.04
C ARG A 180 -6.17 19.36 -27.70
N PHE A 181 -6.62 18.47 -26.82
CA PHE A 181 -6.19 18.46 -25.42
C PHE A 181 -5.11 17.43 -25.08
N VAL A 182 -4.47 16.84 -26.10
CA VAL A 182 -3.39 15.84 -25.89
C VAL A 182 -2.20 16.45 -25.14
N ASP A 183 -1.79 17.68 -25.47
CA ASP A 183 -0.67 18.34 -24.80
C ASP A 183 -1.00 18.66 -23.34
N ASP A 184 -2.22 19.17 -23.10
CA ASP A 184 -2.73 19.45 -21.76
C ASP A 184 -2.83 18.17 -20.91
N PHE A 185 -3.24 17.05 -21.50
CA PHE A 185 -3.32 15.76 -20.83
C PHE A 185 -1.94 15.28 -20.38
N ILE A 186 -0.94 15.32 -21.26
CA ILE A 186 0.42 14.88 -20.94
C ILE A 186 1.04 15.79 -19.87
N GLN A 187 0.81 17.10 -19.96
CA GLN A 187 1.24 18.03 -18.92
C GLN A 187 0.53 17.76 -17.59
N HIS A 188 -0.76 17.44 -17.62
CA HIS A 188 -1.53 17.10 -16.42
C HIS A 188 -1.05 15.81 -15.77
N LEU A 189 -0.75 14.77 -16.56
CA LEU A 189 -0.14 13.53 -16.06
C LEU A 189 1.20 13.83 -15.39
N ARG A 190 2.09 14.60 -16.04
CA ARG A 190 3.37 15.01 -15.45
C ARG A 190 3.18 15.83 -14.18
N ARG A 191 2.20 16.73 -14.13
CA ARG A 191 1.87 17.49 -12.92
C ARG A 191 1.30 16.60 -11.82
N GLN A 192 0.48 15.60 -12.14
CA GLN A 192 -0.01 14.62 -11.17
C GLN A 192 1.11 13.68 -10.69
N GLU A 193 2.11 13.36 -11.52
CA GLU A 193 3.32 12.65 -11.06
C GLU A 193 4.15 13.50 -10.09
N VAL A 194 4.14 14.81 -10.27
CA VAL A 194 4.81 15.77 -9.37
C VAL A 194 3.94 16.08 -8.12
N ALA A 195 2.60 16.00 -8.22
CA ALA A 195 1.64 16.41 -7.19
C ALA A 195 0.98 15.26 -6.41
N LYS A 196 1.00 14.02 -6.90
CA LYS A 196 0.97 12.86 -6.00
C LYS A 196 2.10 13.11 -5.02
N PRO A 197 1.90 13.02 -3.70
CA PRO A 197 3.02 13.07 -2.78
C PRO A 197 3.98 11.99 -3.26
N GLN A 198 5.04 12.43 -3.93
CA GLN A 198 6.14 11.60 -4.35
C GLN A 198 6.49 10.82 -3.10
N ASN A 199 6.66 9.51 -3.21
CA ASN A 199 7.02 8.61 -2.11
C ASN A 199 8.35 9.05 -1.46
N LYS A 200 8.36 10.21 -0.80
CA LYS A 200 9.02 10.40 0.47
C LYS A 200 8.51 9.24 1.27
N ARG A 201 9.45 8.43 1.72
CA ARG A 201 9.28 7.63 2.92
C ARG A 201 8.51 8.49 3.92
N LEU A 202 7.21 8.28 4.03
CA LEU A 202 6.40 9.03 4.96
C LEU A 202 6.87 8.55 6.31
N THR A 203 7.46 9.45 7.07
CA THR A 203 7.98 9.09 8.38
C THR A 203 6.79 8.72 9.27
N PRO A 204 6.98 7.83 10.25
CA PRO A 204 5.92 7.50 11.21
C PRO A 204 5.31 8.76 11.88
N ALA A 205 6.10 9.83 11.99
CA ALA A 205 5.66 11.14 12.46
C ALA A 205 4.69 11.86 11.50
N GLU A 206 4.84 11.69 10.18
CA GLU A 206 3.96 12.26 9.16
C GLU A 206 2.65 11.47 9.02
N GLU A 207 2.68 10.15 9.22
CA GLU A 207 1.48 9.30 9.15
C GLU A 207 0.73 9.20 10.49
N GLY A 208 1.37 9.58 11.60
CA GLY A 208 0.76 9.59 12.92
C GLY A 208 0.63 8.20 13.57
N TYR A 209 1.48 7.24 13.17
CA TYR A 209 1.54 5.91 13.79
C TYR A 209 2.82 5.74 14.63
N LYS A 210 2.78 4.81 15.58
CA LYS A 210 3.96 4.46 16.40
C LYS A 210 4.67 3.27 15.75
N PRO A 211 5.86 3.47 15.16
CA PRO A 211 6.58 2.41 14.48
C PRO A 211 7.12 1.40 15.50
N ASN A 212 7.17 0.15 15.08
CA ASN A 212 7.81 -0.92 15.83
C ASN A 212 9.27 -1.02 15.39
N TYR A 213 10.14 -0.38 16.15
CA TYR A 213 11.57 -0.37 15.86
C TYR A 213 12.21 -1.72 16.19
N GLN A 214 13.02 -2.20 15.26
CA GLN A 214 13.81 -3.42 15.40
C GLN A 214 15.26 -3.13 15.03
N THR A 215 16.19 -3.77 15.72
CA THR A 215 17.61 -3.63 15.40
C THR A 215 18.09 -4.82 14.59
N ILE A 216 18.60 -4.56 13.39
CA ILE A 216 19.19 -5.55 12.50
C ILE A 216 20.71 -5.37 12.46
N SER A 217 21.45 -6.48 12.47
CA SER A 217 22.91 -6.50 12.35
C SER A 217 23.36 -7.70 11.50
N LYS A 218 24.63 -7.72 11.07
CA LYS A 218 25.22 -8.82 10.28
C LYS A 218 24.44 -9.12 9.01
N VAL A 219 24.11 -8.07 8.26
CA VAL A 219 23.42 -8.19 6.97
C VAL A 219 24.42 -8.56 5.89
N GLN A 220 24.11 -9.56 5.08
CA GLN A 220 24.82 -9.86 3.84
C GLN A 220 24.04 -9.26 2.68
N VAL A 221 24.58 -8.22 2.06
CA VAL A 221 23.97 -7.57 0.90
C VAL A 221 24.43 -8.29 -0.36
N GLU A 222 23.47 -8.67 -1.20
CA GLU A 222 23.70 -9.33 -2.49
C GLU A 222 23.53 -8.29 -3.61
N ASP A 223 22.47 -7.48 -3.58
CA ASP A 223 22.20 -6.49 -4.61
C ASP A 223 21.92 -5.10 -4.04
N ILE A 224 22.36 -4.06 -4.76
CA ILE A 224 21.95 -2.67 -4.54
C ILE A 224 21.12 -2.23 -5.73
N VAL A 225 19.88 -1.83 -5.49
CA VAL A 225 18.94 -1.41 -6.53
C VAL A 225 18.64 0.08 -6.38
N PHE A 226 18.82 0.82 -7.46
CA PHE A 226 18.39 2.19 -7.63
C PHE A 226 17.22 2.21 -8.61
N ASP A 227 16.01 2.40 -8.07
CA ASP A 227 14.81 2.55 -8.89
C ASP A 227 14.72 3.97 -9.48
N ASP A 228 13.77 4.18 -10.40
CA ASP A 228 13.38 5.49 -10.94
C ASP A 228 13.10 6.52 -9.84
N LYS A 229 12.69 6.02 -8.66
CA LYS A 229 12.16 6.74 -7.51
C LYS A 229 13.19 6.91 -6.38
N THR A 230 14.38 7.42 -6.69
CA THR A 230 15.38 8.08 -5.80
C THR A 230 15.90 7.39 -4.53
N THR A 231 15.25 6.38 -3.95
CA THR A 231 15.72 5.70 -2.73
C THR A 231 16.42 4.39 -3.08
N PRO A 232 17.71 4.24 -2.71
CA PRO A 232 18.37 2.95 -2.86
C PRO A 232 17.73 1.89 -1.96
N SER A 233 17.69 0.66 -2.48
CA SER A 233 17.26 -0.52 -1.73
C SER A 233 18.38 -1.56 -1.73
N LEU A 234 18.66 -2.09 -0.54
CA LEU A 234 19.57 -3.22 -0.35
C LEU A 234 18.75 -4.50 -0.31
N PHE A 235 19.11 -5.45 -1.16
CA PHE A 235 18.60 -6.81 -1.11
C PHE A 235 19.66 -7.72 -0.52
N GLY A 236 19.27 -8.48 0.48
CA GLY A 236 20.23 -9.29 1.21
C GLY A 236 19.60 -10.36 2.07
N LYS A 237 20.45 -10.93 2.91
CA LYS A 237 20.10 -11.98 3.86
C LYS A 237 20.58 -11.61 5.24
N ILE A 238 19.75 -11.88 6.25
CA ILE A 238 20.17 -11.87 7.64
C ILE A 238 20.22 -13.28 8.17
N ARG A 239 21.17 -13.52 9.07
CA ARG A 239 21.29 -14.80 9.75
C ARG A 239 20.53 -14.75 11.06
N THR A 240 19.40 -15.45 11.12
CA THR A 240 18.64 -15.67 12.35
C THR A 240 18.90 -17.09 12.84
N GLY A 241 19.84 -17.26 13.77
CA GLY A 241 20.25 -18.57 14.26
C GLY A 241 20.95 -19.43 13.21
N ARG A 242 20.28 -20.51 12.77
CA ARG A 242 20.78 -21.45 11.74
C ARG A 242 20.27 -21.18 10.33
N SER A 243 19.24 -20.35 10.16
CA SER A 243 18.64 -20.04 8.87
C SER A 243 19.01 -18.64 8.37
N TYR A 244 19.10 -18.48 7.05
CA TYR A 244 19.16 -17.18 6.39
C TYR A 244 17.77 -16.78 5.92
N SER A 245 17.31 -15.60 6.32
CA SER A 245 16.07 -15.00 5.81
C SER A 245 16.41 -13.86 4.86
N ARG A 246 15.68 -13.80 3.73
CA ARG A 246 15.80 -12.69 2.79
C ARG A 246 15.16 -11.44 3.38
N ILE A 247 15.83 -10.32 3.21
CA ILE A 247 15.33 -9.02 3.62
C ILE A 247 15.57 -7.98 2.52
N THR A 248 14.71 -6.98 2.51
CA THR A 248 14.87 -5.77 1.71
C THR A 248 14.92 -4.59 2.66
N ILE A 249 15.97 -3.79 2.53
CA ILE A 249 16.16 -2.58 3.33
C ILE A 249 16.11 -1.39 2.38
N ALA A 250 15.12 -0.53 2.54
CA ALA A 250 15.05 0.76 1.87
C ALA A 250 15.65 1.86 2.76
N LEU A 251 16.45 2.71 2.15
CA LEU A 251 17.23 3.71 2.86
C LEU A 251 17.49 4.92 1.96
N GLU A 252 17.90 6.02 2.56
CA GLU A 252 18.30 7.21 1.84
C GLU A 252 19.71 7.07 1.25
N PHE A 253 20.03 7.92 0.27
CA PHE A 253 21.36 7.92 -0.34
C PHE A 253 22.46 8.33 0.66
N SER A 254 22.14 9.21 1.60
CA SER A 254 23.03 9.60 2.72
C SER A 254 23.37 8.38 3.59
N GLU A 255 22.35 7.62 3.99
CA GLU A 255 22.46 6.39 4.79
C GLU A 255 23.25 5.31 4.03
N LEU A 256 23.03 5.18 2.71
CA LEU A 256 23.75 4.20 1.89
C LEU A 256 25.24 4.52 1.88
N ASN A 257 25.60 5.79 1.67
CA ASN A 257 27.00 6.20 1.70
C ASN A 257 27.62 5.95 3.07
N GLN A 258 26.91 6.22 4.16
CA GLN A 258 27.40 5.92 5.51
C GLN A 258 27.65 4.42 5.70
N LEU A 259 26.74 3.55 5.24
CA LEU A 259 26.93 2.10 5.31
C LEU A 259 28.13 1.63 4.51
N LEU A 260 28.26 2.09 3.27
CA LEU A 260 29.37 1.72 2.40
C LEU A 260 30.72 2.19 2.99
N MET A 261 30.80 3.41 3.53
CA MET A 261 32.03 3.89 4.18
C MET A 261 32.39 3.06 5.43
N ASN A 262 31.39 2.58 6.18
CA ASN A 262 31.60 1.75 7.36
C ASN A 262 31.89 0.27 7.04
N SER A 263 31.80 -0.13 5.77
CA SER A 263 31.98 -1.51 5.32
C SER A 263 33.40 -1.85 4.82
N GLY A 264 34.36 -0.94 5.04
CA GLY A 264 35.77 -1.16 4.68
C GLY A 264 36.03 -0.99 3.17
N GLU A 265 37.08 -1.66 2.68
CA GLU A 265 37.61 -1.49 1.32
C GLU A 265 36.57 -1.80 0.23
N LEU A 266 35.87 -2.92 0.32
CA LEU A 266 34.79 -3.30 -0.61
C LEU A 266 33.68 -2.23 -0.66
N GLY A 267 33.33 -1.64 0.48
CA GLY A 267 32.32 -0.59 0.53
C GLY A 267 32.77 0.68 -0.19
N ILE A 268 34.06 1.04 -0.12
CA ILE A 268 34.65 2.16 -0.86
C ILE A 268 34.63 1.87 -2.36
N GLU A 269 34.99 0.66 -2.78
CA GLU A 269 34.96 0.23 -4.18
C GLU A 269 33.54 0.31 -4.77
N ILE A 270 32.55 -0.23 -4.05
CA ILE A 270 31.13 -0.16 -4.43
C ILE A 270 30.67 1.30 -4.51
N SER A 271 31.04 2.15 -3.54
CA SER A 271 30.69 3.58 -3.55
C SER A 271 31.26 4.30 -4.78
N ASN A 272 32.51 4.00 -5.15
CA ASN A 272 33.14 4.58 -6.34
C ASN A 272 32.48 4.08 -7.63
N ALA A 273 32.11 2.81 -7.71
CA ALA A 273 31.37 2.24 -8.83
C ALA A 273 29.99 2.91 -8.99
N ILE A 274 29.25 3.10 -7.90
CA ILE A 274 27.98 3.84 -7.87
C ILE A 274 28.17 5.25 -8.40
N LYS A 275 29.15 6.01 -7.88
CA LYS A 275 29.45 7.38 -8.32
C LYS A 275 29.76 7.45 -9.81
N LYS A 276 30.57 6.52 -10.33
CA LYS A 276 30.94 6.44 -11.75
C LYS A 276 29.73 6.16 -12.63
N ARG A 277 28.84 5.26 -12.22
CA ARG A 277 27.60 4.93 -12.96
C ARG A 277 26.61 6.09 -12.92
N MET A 278 26.45 6.74 -11.77
CA MET A 278 25.55 7.89 -11.61
C MET A 278 26.03 9.14 -12.36
N ALA A 279 27.34 9.30 -12.58
CA ALA A 279 27.91 10.40 -13.38
C ALA A 279 27.71 10.22 -14.90
N GLY A 280 27.33 9.03 -15.37
CA GLY A 280 27.06 8.76 -16.78
C GLY A 280 25.76 9.42 -17.25
N ARG A 281 25.77 10.12 -18.39
CA ARG A 281 24.59 10.83 -18.96
C ARG A 281 23.44 9.92 -19.41
N THR A 282 23.59 8.60 -19.35
CA THR A 282 22.59 7.59 -19.78
C THR A 282 22.47 6.49 -18.73
N VAL A 283 22.06 6.83 -17.51
CA VAL A 283 21.67 5.82 -16.53
C VAL A 283 20.34 5.21 -16.98
N LYS A 284 20.38 3.99 -17.55
CA LYS A 284 19.19 3.17 -17.67
C LYS A 284 18.78 2.78 -16.25
N LYS A 285 17.67 3.35 -15.79
CA LYS A 285 17.01 2.92 -14.56
C LYS A 285 16.00 1.80 -14.89
N PRO A 286 15.77 0.83 -13.99
CA PRO A 286 16.42 0.66 -12.69
C PRO A 286 17.88 0.22 -12.83
N MET A 287 18.76 0.82 -12.04
CA MET A 287 20.16 0.40 -11.95
C MET A 287 20.28 -0.65 -10.86
N VAL A 288 20.66 -1.86 -11.25
CA VAL A 288 20.96 -2.95 -10.31
C VAL A 288 22.47 -3.16 -10.29
N ILE A 289 23.02 -3.24 -9.09
CA ILE A 289 24.42 -3.59 -8.84
C ILE A 289 24.41 -4.92 -8.11
N ASP A 290 24.71 -5.99 -8.85
CA ASP A 290 24.94 -7.32 -8.27
C ASP A 290 26.36 -7.32 -7.69
N ILE A 291 26.44 -7.29 -6.35
CA ILE A 291 27.72 -7.13 -5.66
C ILE A 291 28.59 -8.36 -5.89
N LYS A 292 27.99 -9.55 -5.87
CA LYS A 292 28.74 -10.81 -6.00
C LYS A 292 29.30 -10.97 -7.41
N ALA A 293 28.53 -10.60 -8.44
CA ALA A 293 28.98 -10.65 -9.82
C ALA A 293 30.07 -9.61 -10.14
N GLU A 294 29.96 -8.41 -9.56
CA GLU A 294 30.89 -7.30 -9.86
C GLU A 294 32.16 -7.30 -9.02
N PHE A 295 32.08 -7.69 -7.75
CA PHE A 295 33.18 -7.60 -6.77
C PHE A 295 33.63 -8.97 -6.24
N GLY A 296 33.01 -10.07 -6.69
CA GLY A 296 33.40 -11.45 -6.37
C GLY A 296 32.89 -11.99 -5.03
N GLU A 297 32.55 -11.13 -4.07
CA GLU A 297 32.01 -11.53 -2.78
C GLU A 297 30.86 -10.60 -2.30
N PRO A 298 29.88 -11.11 -1.52
CA PRO A 298 28.79 -10.28 -1.01
C PRO A 298 29.27 -9.29 0.05
N LEU A 299 28.69 -8.10 0.08
CA LEU A 299 29.02 -7.07 1.06
C LEU A 299 28.50 -7.45 2.45
N LYS A 300 29.41 -7.60 3.41
CA LYS A 300 29.07 -7.96 4.79
C LYS A 300 29.02 -6.72 5.68
N LEU A 301 27.83 -6.41 6.18
CA LEU A 301 27.60 -5.33 7.12
C LEU A 301 27.76 -5.82 8.57
N ASP A 302 28.96 -6.30 8.92
CA ASP A 302 29.24 -6.90 10.23
C ASP A 302 29.37 -5.86 11.36
N ASN A 303 29.78 -4.64 11.02
CA ASN A 303 29.95 -3.52 11.95
C ASN A 303 28.87 -2.44 11.83
N CYS A 304 27.77 -2.73 11.13
CA CYS A 304 26.64 -1.81 11.00
C CYS A 304 25.43 -2.34 11.77
N TYR A 305 24.88 -1.49 12.63
CA TYR A 305 23.69 -1.79 13.42
C TYR A 305 22.58 -0.86 12.94
N LEU A 306 21.55 -1.43 12.33
CA LEU A 306 20.47 -0.69 11.70
C LEU A 306 19.25 -0.71 12.61
N GLU A 307 18.82 0.46 13.09
CA GLU A 307 17.49 0.62 13.65
C GLU A 307 16.51 0.80 12.50
N VAL A 308 15.62 -0.17 12.34
CA VAL A 308 14.68 -0.25 11.22
C VAL A 308 13.25 -0.36 11.71
N TYR A 309 12.30 -0.02 10.86
CA TYR A 309 10.88 -0.29 11.08
C TYR A 309 10.21 -0.79 9.82
N LYS A 310 9.07 -1.47 9.99
CA LYS A 310 8.21 -1.86 8.88
C LYS A 310 7.21 -0.76 8.55
N PRO A 311 6.90 -0.52 7.26
CA PRO A 311 5.75 0.28 6.90
C PRO A 311 4.48 -0.28 7.57
N GLN A 312 3.64 0.63 8.04
CA GLN A 312 2.32 0.30 8.55
C GLN A 312 1.28 0.87 7.58
N HIS A 313 0.20 0.14 7.39
CA HIS A 313 -0.96 0.63 6.65
C HIS A 313 -2.18 0.59 7.56
N LYS A 314 -3.22 1.34 7.20
CA LYS A 314 -4.46 1.42 7.98
C LYS A 314 -5.48 0.44 7.43
N GLU A 315 -5.79 -0.59 8.20
CA GLU A 315 -6.82 -1.60 7.92
C GLU A 315 -7.90 -1.48 9.00
N ASP A 316 -9.16 -1.24 8.63
CA ASP A 316 -10.29 -1.07 9.56
C ASP A 316 -10.07 -0.04 10.69
N GLY A 317 -9.34 1.03 10.39
CA GLY A 317 -9.06 2.08 11.37
C GLY A 317 -7.89 1.77 12.31
N LYS A 318 -7.29 0.58 12.23
CA LYS A 318 -6.11 0.17 13.01
C LYS A 318 -4.86 0.14 12.12
N TRP A 319 -3.72 0.50 12.69
CA TRP A 319 -2.44 0.39 12.01
C TRP A 319 -1.95 -1.06 12.07
N THR A 320 -1.67 -1.64 10.91
CA THR A 320 -1.18 -3.01 10.74
C THR A 320 0.15 -2.98 10.00
N GLU A 321 1.12 -3.79 10.46
CA GLU A 321 2.43 -3.91 9.81
C GLU A 321 2.35 -4.82 8.57
N ASP A 322 3.13 -4.48 7.55
CA ASP A 322 3.28 -5.35 6.39
C ASP A 322 3.94 -6.68 6.76
N LYS A 323 3.37 -7.77 6.24
CA LYS A 323 3.89 -9.14 6.44
C LYS A 323 5.22 -9.37 5.74
N ASP A 324 5.54 -8.55 4.74
CA ASP A 324 6.78 -8.65 3.98
C ASP A 324 8.01 -8.31 4.85
N ALA A 325 9.16 -8.89 4.48
CA ALA A 325 10.45 -8.62 5.11
C ALA A 325 11.10 -7.35 4.51
N PHE A 326 10.29 -6.28 4.44
CA PHE A 326 10.68 -4.98 3.92
C PHE A 326 10.79 -3.97 5.05
N TYR A 327 11.93 -3.29 5.14
CA TYR A 327 12.28 -2.44 6.27
C TYR A 327 12.80 -1.08 5.80
N PHE A 328 12.49 -0.04 6.56
CA PHE A 328 13.06 1.30 6.40
C PHE A 328 14.09 1.58 7.49
N VAL A 329 15.25 2.16 7.14
CA VAL A 329 16.33 2.50 8.10
C VAL A 329 16.05 3.80 8.81
N ASP A 330 15.69 3.80 10.08
CA ASP A 330 15.49 5.05 10.85
C ASP A 330 16.81 5.67 11.29
N LYS A 331 17.71 4.82 11.80
CA LYS A 331 19.01 5.26 12.30
C LYS A 331 20.06 4.18 12.13
N ILE A 332 21.26 4.58 11.71
CA ILE A 332 22.45 3.74 11.76
C ILE A 332 23.12 3.98 13.12
N LEU A 333 23.20 2.92 13.93
CA LEU A 333 23.79 2.94 15.26
C LEU A 333 25.27 2.54 15.21
N SER A 334 26.08 3.20 16.04
CA SER A 334 27.43 2.74 16.34
C SER A 334 27.41 1.53 17.27
N LYS A 335 28.51 0.75 17.30
CA LYS A 335 28.66 -0.39 18.22
C LYS A 335 28.43 0.00 19.69
N LYS A 336 28.93 1.15 20.11
CA LYS A 336 28.75 1.66 21.49
C LYS A 336 27.28 1.94 21.81
N GLU A 337 26.55 2.56 20.89
CA GLU A 337 25.12 2.84 21.04
C GLU A 337 24.30 1.54 21.06
N PHE A 338 24.65 0.59 20.19
CA PHE A 338 24.03 -0.72 20.15
C PHE A 338 24.20 -1.48 21.48
N ASP A 339 25.44 -1.59 21.97
CA ASP A 339 25.75 -2.30 23.21
C ASP A 339 25.02 -1.66 24.41
N LYS A 340 24.91 -0.33 24.42
CA LYS A 340 24.15 0.39 25.44
C LYS A 340 22.66 0.05 25.39
N LYS A 341 22.03 0.14 24.21
CA LYS A 341 20.61 -0.21 24.03
C LYS A 341 20.33 -1.68 24.36
N ALA A 342 21.20 -2.60 23.95
CA ALA A 342 21.07 -4.02 24.24
C ALA A 342 21.11 -4.30 25.74
N LYS A 343 22.05 -3.69 26.47
CA LYS A 343 22.12 -3.78 27.94
C LYS A 343 20.90 -3.18 28.61
N GLU A 344 20.42 -2.02 28.16
CA GLU A 344 19.21 -1.40 28.71
C GLU A 344 17.98 -2.29 28.51
N ALA A 345 17.84 -2.95 27.35
CA ALA A 345 16.76 -3.88 27.08
C ALA A 345 16.84 -5.16 27.94
N GLU A 346 18.05 -5.71 28.12
CA GLU A 346 18.30 -6.84 29.01
C GLU A 346 17.95 -6.50 30.46
N VAL A 347 18.40 -5.34 30.95
CA VAL A 347 18.10 -4.86 32.30
C VAL A 347 16.60 -4.64 32.48
N LYS A 348 15.90 -4.05 31.50
CA LYS A 348 14.45 -3.91 31.54
C LYS A 348 13.73 -5.26 31.62
N THR A 349 14.19 -6.25 30.85
CA THR A 349 13.61 -7.61 30.87
C THR A 349 13.80 -8.26 32.23
N LYS A 350 15.02 -8.18 32.79
CA LYS A 350 15.31 -8.68 34.15
C LYS A 350 14.49 -7.97 35.22
N ILE A 351 14.31 -6.66 35.10
CA ILE A 351 13.44 -5.89 36.01
C ILE A 351 12.00 -6.39 35.89
N GLN A 352 11.49 -6.58 34.67
CA GLN A 352 10.12 -7.07 34.45
C GLN A 352 9.91 -8.47 35.04
N GLU A 353 10.85 -9.39 34.82
CA GLU A 353 10.84 -10.73 35.44
C GLU A 353 10.80 -10.66 36.96
N CYS A 354 11.65 -9.80 37.56
CA CYS A 354 11.64 -9.55 39.00
C CYS A 354 10.28 -8.99 39.47
N LEU A 355 9.70 -8.03 38.76
CA LEU A 355 8.39 -7.46 39.11
C LEU A 355 7.27 -8.50 39.00
N GLU A 356 7.33 -9.41 38.02
CA GLU A 356 6.36 -10.50 37.89
C GLU A 356 6.44 -11.50 39.04
N LEU A 357 7.66 -11.87 39.45
CA LEU A 357 7.88 -12.71 40.62
C LEU A 357 7.33 -12.05 41.89
N VAL A 358 7.64 -10.77 42.11
CA VAL A 358 7.15 -10.01 43.27
C VAL A 358 5.62 -9.89 43.27
N GLY A 359 5.01 -9.61 42.11
CA GLY A 359 3.54 -9.59 41.98
C GLY A 359 2.92 -10.97 42.27
N GLY A 360 3.55 -12.05 41.84
CA GLY A 360 3.12 -13.43 42.13
C GLY A 360 3.13 -13.77 43.63
N SER A 361 4.12 -13.26 44.37
CA SER A 361 4.19 -13.43 45.83
C SER A 361 2.98 -12.83 46.55
N TYR A 362 2.41 -11.73 46.05
CA TYR A 362 1.20 -11.14 46.63
C TYR A 362 -0.05 -12.01 46.41
N VAL A 363 -0.19 -12.58 45.21
CA VAL A 363 -1.26 -13.55 44.90
C VAL A 363 -1.16 -14.77 45.83
N TYR A 364 0.06 -15.23 46.09
CA TYR A 364 0.30 -16.33 47.01
C TYR A 364 -0.07 -15.95 48.45
N TYR A 365 0.33 -14.76 48.93
CA TYR A 365 -0.12 -14.21 50.22
C TYR A 365 -1.65 -14.15 50.32
N GLN A 366 -2.35 -13.63 49.31
CA GLN A 366 -3.82 -13.56 49.31
C GLN A 366 -4.45 -14.96 49.38
N ARG A 367 -3.88 -15.96 48.68
CA ARG A 367 -4.34 -17.34 48.74
C ARG A 367 -4.19 -17.92 50.15
N LEU A 368 -3.05 -17.68 50.81
CA LEU A 368 -2.82 -18.12 52.20
C LEU A 368 -3.81 -17.47 53.18
N ARG A 369 -4.11 -16.17 53.00
CA ARG A 369 -5.12 -15.46 53.79
C ARG A 369 -6.53 -16.05 53.60
N ARG A 370 -6.90 -16.45 52.38
CA ARG A 370 -8.17 -17.14 52.11
C ARG A 370 -8.27 -18.53 52.75
N LEU A 371 -7.14 -19.18 53.00
CA LEU A 371 -7.05 -20.46 53.71
C LEU A 371 -7.06 -20.31 55.25
N GLY A 372 -7.24 -19.10 55.77
CA GLY A 372 -7.33 -18.83 57.21
C GLY A 372 -5.99 -18.67 57.91
N ILE A 373 -4.88 -18.57 57.18
CA ILE A 373 -3.54 -18.33 57.75
C ILE A 373 -3.46 -16.87 58.25
N THR A 374 -2.80 -16.66 59.38
CA THR A 374 -2.62 -15.34 60.00
C THR A 374 -1.82 -14.40 59.08
N ASP A 375 -1.94 -13.09 59.29
CA ASP A 375 -1.31 -12.10 58.41
C ASP A 375 0.22 -12.23 58.41
N ASP A 376 0.81 -12.35 59.60
CA ASP A 376 2.25 -12.46 59.78
C ASP A 376 2.81 -13.76 59.19
N GLU A 377 2.09 -14.88 59.39
CA GLU A 377 2.50 -16.18 58.85
C GLU A 377 2.33 -16.24 57.33
N ALA A 378 1.28 -15.63 56.78
CA ALA A 378 1.08 -15.53 55.34
C ALA A 378 2.16 -14.66 54.67
N LYS A 379 2.54 -13.54 55.30
CA LYS A 379 3.65 -12.68 54.83
C LYS A 379 4.99 -13.41 54.89
N LEU A 380 5.27 -14.13 55.97
CA LEU A 380 6.47 -14.95 56.10
C LEU A 380 6.54 -16.03 55.00
N ARG A 381 5.47 -16.83 54.84
CA ARG A 381 5.43 -17.92 53.84
C ARG A 381 5.47 -17.42 52.39
N ALA A 382 4.97 -16.21 52.12
CA ALA A 382 5.05 -15.57 50.81
C ALA A 382 6.35 -14.78 50.56
N GLY A 383 7.26 -14.72 51.55
CA GLY A 383 8.50 -13.94 51.44
C GLY A 383 8.28 -12.43 51.39
N LEU A 384 7.17 -11.93 51.94
CA LEU A 384 6.77 -10.52 51.94
C LEU A 384 6.86 -9.89 53.34
N GLN A 385 7.90 -10.24 54.10
CA GLN A 385 8.13 -9.67 55.44
C GLN A 385 8.59 -8.21 55.39
N ASP A 386 9.28 -7.83 54.32
CA ASP A 386 9.70 -6.46 54.07
C ASP A 386 8.49 -5.60 53.65
N GLU A 387 8.28 -4.47 54.34
CA GLU A 387 7.12 -3.61 54.14
C GLU A 387 7.11 -2.95 52.75
N LEU A 388 8.27 -2.61 52.19
CA LEU A 388 8.39 -2.04 50.85
C LEU A 388 8.09 -3.10 49.81
N LEU A 389 8.60 -4.32 50.00
CA LEU A 389 8.31 -5.45 49.12
C LEU A 389 6.82 -5.81 49.14
N PHE A 390 6.20 -5.81 50.33
CA PHE A 390 4.76 -6.03 50.48
C PHE A 390 3.96 -4.95 49.74
N LYS A 391 4.27 -3.66 49.94
CA LYS A 391 3.61 -2.55 49.23
C LYS A 391 3.80 -2.64 47.72
N LEU A 392 5.01 -2.91 47.25
CA LEU A 392 5.32 -3.07 45.83
C LEU A 392 4.52 -4.22 45.22
N SER A 393 4.52 -5.38 45.89
CA SER A 393 3.77 -6.57 45.45
C SER A 393 2.25 -6.32 45.39
N PHE A 394 1.71 -5.57 46.35
CA PHE A 394 0.31 -5.13 46.36
C PHE A 394 -0.02 -4.22 45.17
N TYR A 395 0.79 -3.20 44.91
CA TYR A 395 0.57 -2.28 43.79
C TYR A 395 0.71 -2.98 42.43
N LEU A 396 1.69 -3.89 42.28
CA LEU A 396 1.86 -4.68 41.07
C LEU A 396 0.67 -5.61 40.80
N ASN A 397 0.08 -6.18 41.85
CA ASN A 397 -1.16 -6.95 41.71
C ASN A 397 -2.35 -6.06 41.34
N LYS A 398 -2.50 -4.89 41.97
CA LYS A 398 -3.57 -3.93 41.68
C LYS A 398 -3.51 -3.36 40.26
N LEU A 399 -2.34 -3.33 39.63
CA LEU A 399 -2.18 -2.90 38.23
C LEU A 399 -2.54 -3.98 37.20
N LYS A 400 -2.68 -5.24 37.63
CA LYS A 400 -3.06 -6.37 36.77
C LYS A 400 -4.58 -6.64 36.74
N ASP A 401 -5.31 -6.18 37.76
CA ASP A 401 -6.77 -6.12 37.82
C ASP A 401 -7.27 -4.84 37.13
#